data_AF-A0A4R2IWU2-F1
#
_entry.id   AF-A0A4R2IWU2-F1
#
_cell.length_a   1.000
_cell.length_b   1.000
_cell.length_c   1.000
_cell.angle_alpha   90.00
_cell.angle_beta   90.00
_cell.angle_gamma   90.00
#
_symmetry.space_group_name_H-M   'P 1'
#
loop_
_entity.id
_entity.type
_entity.pdbx_description
1 polymer ?
#
loop_
_entity_poly.entity_id
_entity_poly.type
_entity_poly.pdbx_seq_one_letter_code
_entity_poly.pdbx_strand_id
1 'polypeptide(L)'
;MAIFLLKTGLVTYEEALAAVRERIARYTSASDPEDVLDPAGLRDVEFLLATPTPEGIHAAGVLHYARHLAAEGGEADLATAKSLLDKVNAPGLPGQLSDLNEAASRPVRLTPGQVAAFTFGGSPLPEVDGAIVMIRHHLRAEPDDAQSLMNLAEAQRLRFLRTGNVADLDASVATLTRVPDSDERSSFLGGLLQLRFGVTSDPADLNASIEALQEAVDITGDDPMFLANLGRARLIRYVYLRQDDADLDTAVRLLVEGVAATSPDDPSRAARLGSLVQARHTRFDRDGDRADLDQALLAGVESVRASSRDDPELPERMLGLGAVHLSRFQVTRAKDDLKQAVDLAKKVRRALPKDHPLRALANEILGHAR
;
A
#
# COMPACT_ATOMS: atom_id res chain seq x y z
N MET A 1 50.59 -2.15 -28.04
CA MET A 1 51.66 -2.25 -27.02
C MET A 1 50.96 -2.42 -25.68
N ALA A 2 50.74 -3.68 -25.31
CA ALA A 2 50.14 -4.07 -24.05
C ALA A 2 51.20 -4.02 -22.93
N ILE A 3 50.74 -3.67 -21.73
CA ILE A 3 51.29 -4.07 -20.41
C ILE A 3 52.58 -3.34 -19.92
N PHE A 4 52.48 -2.88 -18.65
CA PHE A 4 53.51 -2.43 -17.67
C PHE A 4 54.02 -0.97 -17.74
N LEU A 5 54.02 -0.10 -16.72
CA LEU A 5 53.61 -0.04 -15.29
C LEU A 5 53.46 1.46 -14.90
N LEU A 6 52.44 1.97 -14.20
CA LEU A 6 52.00 1.80 -12.79
C LEU A 6 52.69 2.75 -11.78
N LYS A 7 51.92 3.73 -11.26
CA LYS A 7 51.75 4.02 -9.82
C LYS A 7 50.80 5.22 -9.57
N THR A 8 49.51 4.93 -9.38
CA THR A 8 48.61 5.56 -8.38
C THR A 8 47.25 4.83 -8.44
N GLY A 9 46.89 4.07 -7.40
CA GLY A 9 45.54 3.57 -7.09
C GLY A 9 44.68 3.04 -8.25
N LEU A 10 45.05 1.91 -8.86
CA LEU A 10 44.22 1.28 -9.90
C LEU A 10 42.98 0.64 -9.27
N VAL A 11 41.81 1.21 -9.55
CA VAL A 11 40.50 0.57 -9.33
C VAL A 11 40.46 -0.74 -10.14
N THR A 12 40.13 -1.84 -9.48
CA THR A 12 39.96 -3.15 -10.12
C THR A 12 38.59 -3.27 -10.79
N TYR A 13 38.45 -4.22 -11.72
CA TYR A 13 37.16 -4.51 -12.39
C TYR A 13 36.03 -4.79 -11.38
N GLU A 14 36.33 -5.56 -10.35
CA GLU A 14 35.37 -5.90 -9.29
C GLU A 14 34.98 -4.68 -8.44
N GLU A 15 35.94 -3.80 -8.14
CA GLU A 15 35.66 -2.56 -7.40
C GLU A 15 34.78 -1.61 -8.22
N ALA A 16 35.04 -1.45 -9.51
CA ALA A 16 34.21 -0.66 -10.41
C ALA A 16 32.80 -1.26 -10.55
N LEU A 17 32.69 -2.58 -10.70
CA LEU A 17 31.41 -3.29 -10.79
C LEU A 17 30.59 -3.14 -9.50
N ALA A 18 31.23 -3.29 -8.34
CA ALA A 18 30.61 -3.10 -7.04
C ALA A 18 30.12 -1.65 -6.87
N ALA A 19 30.94 -0.67 -7.22
CA ALA A 19 30.60 0.74 -7.10
C ALA A 19 29.42 1.15 -8.01
N VAL A 20 29.33 0.60 -9.24
CA VAL A 20 28.17 0.83 -10.13
C VAL A 20 26.90 0.22 -9.53
N ARG A 21 26.97 -1.02 -9.02
CA ARG A 21 25.82 -1.68 -8.37
C ARG A 21 25.36 -0.94 -7.12
N GLU A 22 26.29 -0.44 -6.32
CA GLU A 22 25.98 0.31 -5.11
C GLU A 22 25.25 1.62 -5.43
N ARG A 23 25.68 2.36 -6.45
CA ARG A 23 24.98 3.56 -6.94
C ARG A 23 23.55 3.27 -7.38
N ILE A 24 23.36 2.22 -8.18
CA ILE A 24 22.02 1.76 -8.60
C ILE A 24 21.17 1.42 -7.37
N ALA A 25 21.73 0.70 -6.39
CA ALA A 25 21.01 0.30 -5.19
C ALA A 25 20.60 1.49 -4.32
N ARG A 26 21.48 2.49 -4.14
CA ARG A 26 21.17 3.72 -3.39
C ARG A 26 20.09 4.56 -4.10
N TYR A 27 20.19 4.73 -5.41
CA TYR A 27 19.14 5.39 -6.17
C TYR A 27 17.79 4.66 -6.08
N THR A 28 17.81 3.33 -6.13
CA THR A 28 16.58 2.52 -6.01
C THR A 28 15.94 2.66 -4.63
N SER A 29 16.72 2.81 -3.57
CA SER A 29 16.20 2.92 -2.19
C SER A 29 15.81 4.34 -1.78
N ALA A 30 16.60 5.34 -2.17
CA ALA A 30 16.46 6.73 -1.73
C ALA A 30 15.84 7.66 -2.79
N SER A 31 15.79 7.24 -4.06
CA SER A 31 15.33 8.05 -5.20
C SER A 31 16.08 9.39 -5.37
N ASP A 32 17.31 9.51 -4.85
CA ASP A 32 18.15 10.69 -5.01
C ASP A 32 18.82 10.69 -6.40
N PRO A 33 18.46 11.61 -7.32
CA PRO A 33 19.04 11.66 -8.66
C PRO A 33 20.57 11.75 -8.67
N GLU A 34 21.19 12.36 -7.64
CA GLU A 34 22.64 12.53 -7.58
C GLU A 34 23.40 11.19 -7.55
N ASP A 35 22.80 10.12 -6.99
CA ASP A 35 23.43 8.80 -6.87
C ASP A 35 23.80 8.17 -8.22
N VAL A 36 23.03 8.48 -9.28
CA VAL A 36 23.22 7.93 -10.62
C VAL A 36 23.68 8.97 -11.63
N LEU A 37 23.40 10.25 -11.38
CA LEU A 37 23.85 11.34 -12.24
C LEU A 37 25.32 11.73 -12.01
N ASP A 38 25.94 11.32 -10.89
CA ASP A 38 27.37 11.50 -10.59
C ASP A 38 28.28 11.11 -11.78
N PRO A 39 29.13 12.02 -12.28
CA PRO A 39 30.12 11.73 -13.33
C PRO A 39 31.08 10.59 -13.02
N ALA A 40 31.28 10.22 -11.74
CA ALA A 40 32.07 9.02 -11.39
C ALA A 40 31.39 7.72 -11.87
N GLY A 41 30.07 7.66 -11.87
CA GLY A 41 29.33 6.48 -12.37
C GLY A 41 29.59 6.19 -13.84
N LEU A 42 29.69 7.23 -14.69
CA LEU A 42 30.02 7.06 -16.11
C LEU A 42 31.48 6.62 -16.32
N ARG A 43 32.41 7.10 -15.49
CA ARG A 43 33.83 6.67 -15.55
C ARG A 43 33.97 5.19 -15.19
N ASP A 44 33.24 4.72 -14.17
CA ASP A 44 33.21 3.30 -13.80
C ASP A 44 32.58 2.45 -14.91
N VAL A 45 31.53 2.94 -15.58
CA VAL A 45 30.93 2.27 -16.74
C VAL A 45 31.89 2.21 -17.93
N GLU A 46 32.57 3.29 -18.28
CA GLU A 46 33.59 3.30 -19.34
C GLU A 46 34.69 2.25 -19.05
N PHE A 47 35.11 2.14 -17.79
CA PHE A 47 36.08 1.14 -17.36
C PHE A 47 35.54 -0.30 -17.51
N LEU A 48 34.29 -0.56 -17.10
CA LEU A 48 33.65 -1.88 -17.28
C LEU A 48 33.49 -2.27 -18.76
N LEU A 49 33.22 -1.29 -19.63
CA LEU A 49 33.03 -1.51 -21.07
C LEU A 49 34.35 -1.63 -21.85
N ALA A 50 35.49 -1.21 -21.28
CA ALA A 50 36.82 -1.41 -21.87
C ALA A 50 37.26 -2.88 -21.87
N THR A 51 36.80 -3.66 -20.88
CA THR A 51 36.95 -5.13 -20.82
C THR A 51 35.58 -5.76 -20.53
N PRO A 52 34.70 -5.85 -21.54
CA PRO A 52 33.30 -6.17 -21.33
C PRO A 52 33.09 -7.62 -20.90
N THR A 53 32.52 -7.83 -19.71
CA THR A 53 31.90 -9.09 -19.28
C THR A 53 30.37 -8.95 -19.33
N PRO A 54 29.61 -10.06 -19.34
CA PRO A 54 28.15 -10.00 -19.27
C PRO A 54 27.64 -9.20 -18.06
N GLU A 55 28.28 -9.35 -16.91
CA GLU A 55 27.91 -8.67 -15.67
C GLU A 55 28.20 -7.17 -15.72
N GLY A 56 29.33 -6.77 -16.31
CA GLY A 56 29.69 -5.36 -16.50
C GLY A 56 28.83 -4.65 -17.53
N ILE A 57 28.53 -5.32 -18.66
CA ILE A 57 27.61 -4.79 -19.67
C ILE A 57 26.20 -4.63 -19.07
N HIS A 58 25.74 -5.61 -18.28
CA HIS A 58 24.46 -5.53 -17.59
C HIS A 58 24.42 -4.35 -16.61
N ALA A 59 25.42 -4.24 -15.72
CA ALA A 59 25.49 -3.16 -14.74
C ALA A 59 25.55 -1.77 -15.41
N ALA A 60 26.30 -1.64 -16.50
CA ALA A 60 26.35 -0.42 -17.30
C ALA A 60 24.99 -0.08 -17.93
N GLY A 61 24.32 -1.06 -18.52
CA GLY A 61 22.99 -0.89 -19.09
C GLY A 61 21.95 -0.43 -18.06
N VAL A 62 21.96 -1.03 -16.87
CA VAL A 62 21.07 -0.64 -15.76
C VAL A 62 21.41 0.76 -15.23
N LEU A 63 22.69 1.14 -15.14
CA LEU A 63 23.07 2.49 -14.71
C LEU A 63 22.59 3.55 -15.71
N HIS A 64 22.78 3.33 -17.01
CA HIS A 64 22.27 4.25 -18.04
C HIS A 64 20.74 4.34 -18.01
N TYR A 65 20.04 3.24 -17.74
CA TYR A 65 18.60 3.28 -17.55
C TYR A 65 18.22 4.11 -16.32
N ALA A 66 18.86 3.88 -15.17
CA ALA A 66 18.64 4.64 -13.95
C ALA A 66 18.92 6.14 -14.13
N ARG A 67 19.98 6.48 -14.88
CA ARG A 67 20.31 7.86 -15.27
C ARG A 67 19.25 8.50 -16.15
N HIS A 68 18.71 7.77 -17.12
CA HIS A 68 17.57 8.25 -17.91
C HIS A 68 16.35 8.55 -17.03
N LEU A 69 16.08 7.72 -16.02
CA LEU A 69 15.00 7.97 -15.07
C LEU A 69 15.24 9.22 -14.22
N ALA A 70 16.49 9.44 -13.82
CA ALA A 70 16.92 10.54 -12.96
C ALA A 70 17.08 11.89 -13.70
N ALA A 71 17.46 11.89 -14.98
CA ALA A 71 17.70 13.11 -15.75
C ALA A 71 16.44 13.61 -16.48
N GLU A 72 16.16 14.91 -16.38
CA GLU A 72 15.16 15.60 -17.19
C GLU A 72 15.59 15.62 -18.68
N GLY A 73 15.19 14.60 -19.47
CA GLY A 73 15.35 14.59 -20.93
C GLY A 73 16.49 13.73 -21.50
N GLY A 74 17.02 12.75 -20.77
CA GLY A 74 18.14 11.90 -21.21
C GLY A 74 17.76 10.82 -22.24
N GLU A 75 17.42 11.15 -23.49
CA GLU A 75 17.16 10.16 -24.56
C GLU A 75 18.40 9.31 -24.91
N ALA A 76 19.60 9.90 -24.79
CA ALA A 76 20.86 9.24 -25.08
C ALA A 76 21.20 8.11 -24.09
N ASP A 77 20.88 8.31 -22.80
CA ASP A 77 21.08 7.31 -21.75
C ASP A 77 20.15 6.11 -21.99
N LEU A 78 18.89 6.33 -22.41
CA LEU A 78 17.96 5.25 -22.75
C LEU A 78 18.41 4.44 -23.98
N ALA A 79 18.86 5.11 -25.03
CA ALA A 79 19.37 4.45 -26.23
C ALA A 79 20.62 3.58 -25.91
N THR A 80 21.48 4.09 -25.03
CA THR A 80 22.68 3.38 -24.58
C THR A 80 22.32 2.17 -23.71
N ALA A 81 21.38 2.34 -22.77
CA ALA A 81 20.86 1.25 -21.94
C ALA A 81 20.32 0.09 -22.79
N LYS A 82 19.48 0.40 -23.78
CA LYS A 82 18.93 -0.58 -24.73
C LYS A 82 20.04 -1.36 -25.45
N SER A 83 20.97 -0.64 -26.07
CA SER A 83 22.07 -1.27 -26.82
C SER A 83 22.94 -2.20 -25.97
N LEU A 84 23.13 -1.88 -24.69
CA LEU A 84 23.93 -2.69 -23.78
C LEU A 84 23.17 -3.92 -23.28
N LEU A 85 21.91 -3.76 -22.86
CA LEU A 85 21.11 -4.84 -22.29
C LEU A 85 20.73 -5.91 -23.32
N ASP A 86 20.51 -5.51 -24.58
CA ASP A 86 20.26 -6.44 -25.69
C ASP A 86 21.47 -7.38 -25.94
N LYS A 87 22.71 -6.90 -25.73
CA LYS A 87 23.93 -7.69 -25.96
C LYS A 87 24.11 -8.85 -24.99
N VAL A 88 23.53 -8.75 -23.79
CA VAL A 88 23.70 -9.74 -22.72
C VAL A 88 22.47 -10.61 -22.50
N ASN A 89 21.44 -10.45 -23.33
CA ASN A 89 20.22 -11.26 -23.28
C ASN A 89 19.65 -11.35 -21.87
N ALA A 90 19.72 -10.24 -21.11
CA ALA A 90 19.45 -10.20 -19.69
C ALA A 90 18.01 -10.65 -19.40
N PRO A 91 17.79 -11.81 -18.76
CA PRO A 91 16.47 -12.20 -18.33
C PRO A 91 16.12 -11.42 -17.06
N GLY A 92 15.00 -10.68 -17.09
CA GLY A 92 14.47 -9.99 -15.91
C GLY A 92 14.29 -8.47 -16.01
N LEU A 93 14.43 -7.86 -17.18
CA LEU A 93 13.85 -6.54 -17.42
C LEU A 93 12.32 -6.65 -17.57
N PRO A 94 11.51 -5.73 -17.03
CA PRO A 94 10.08 -5.75 -17.24
C PRO A 94 9.78 -5.52 -18.73
N GLY A 95 9.31 -6.57 -19.40
CA GLY A 95 8.88 -6.55 -20.79
C GLY A 95 10.02 -6.39 -21.79
N GLN A 96 9.94 -7.12 -22.90
CA GLN A 96 10.85 -6.94 -24.02
C GLN A 96 10.82 -5.47 -24.49
N LEU A 97 11.99 -4.82 -24.52
CA LEU A 97 12.19 -3.41 -24.89
C LEU A 97 11.66 -3.02 -26.28
N SER A 98 11.22 -3.99 -27.10
CA SER A 98 10.46 -3.75 -28.34
C SER A 98 9.14 -3.04 -28.09
N ASP A 99 8.47 -3.33 -26.97
CA ASP A 99 7.12 -2.85 -26.69
C ASP A 99 7.14 -1.41 -26.14
N LEU A 100 8.25 -1.01 -25.52
CA LEU A 100 8.49 0.36 -25.05
C LEU A 100 8.71 1.34 -26.21
N ASN A 101 9.07 0.88 -27.42
CA ASN A 101 9.26 1.77 -28.57
C ASN A 101 7.92 2.17 -29.23
N GLU A 102 6.93 1.28 -29.27
CA GLU A 102 5.57 1.61 -29.71
C GLU A 102 4.78 2.40 -28.65
N ALA A 103 5.03 2.15 -27.37
CA ALA A 103 4.41 2.88 -26.27
C ALA A 103 5.02 4.29 -26.08
N ALA A 104 6.32 4.51 -26.25
CA ALA A 104 6.93 5.83 -26.07
C ALA A 104 6.64 6.81 -27.22
N SER A 105 6.27 6.32 -28.41
CA SER A 105 6.04 7.14 -29.61
C SER A 105 4.57 7.52 -29.83
N ARG A 106 3.67 7.06 -28.96
CA ARG A 106 2.24 7.41 -28.98
C ARG A 106 1.83 7.83 -27.57
N PRO A 107 0.91 8.80 -27.43
CA PRO A 107 0.33 9.09 -26.13
C PRO A 107 -0.34 7.81 -25.60
N VAL A 108 0.28 7.18 -24.60
CA VAL A 108 -0.28 6.00 -23.93
C VAL A 108 -1.43 6.48 -23.08
N ARG A 109 -2.63 6.47 -23.63
CA ARG A 109 -3.85 6.48 -22.82
C ARG A 109 -3.96 5.11 -22.17
N LEU A 110 -3.48 4.98 -20.94
CA LEU A 110 -3.81 3.80 -20.12
C LEU A 110 -5.33 3.76 -19.98
N THR A 111 -5.94 2.67 -20.43
CA THR A 111 -7.38 2.47 -20.22
C THR A 111 -7.64 2.24 -18.73
N PRO A 112 -8.84 2.58 -18.22
CA PRO A 112 -9.21 2.25 -16.83
C PRO A 112 -9.00 0.78 -16.47
N GLY A 113 -9.09 -0.14 -17.44
CA GLY A 113 -8.79 -1.57 -17.26
C GLY A 113 -7.30 -1.91 -17.14
N GLN A 114 -6.41 -1.18 -17.80
CA GLN A 114 -4.95 -1.35 -17.64
C GLN A 114 -4.46 -0.80 -16.32
N VAL A 115 -5.05 0.29 -15.84
CA VAL A 115 -4.85 0.81 -14.49
C VAL A 115 -5.39 -0.20 -13.47
N ALA A 116 -6.60 -0.73 -13.68
CA ALA A 116 -7.22 -1.73 -12.80
C ALA A 116 -6.42 -3.05 -12.71
N ALA A 117 -5.68 -3.42 -13.76
CA ALA A 117 -4.82 -4.60 -13.77
C ALA A 117 -3.61 -4.46 -12.84
N PHE A 118 -3.16 -3.24 -12.53
CA PHE A 118 -2.13 -2.98 -11.53
C PHE A 118 -2.71 -2.85 -10.11
N THR A 119 -3.99 -2.47 -9.96
CA THR A 119 -4.62 -2.23 -8.66
C THR A 119 -5.17 -3.50 -8.00
N PHE A 120 -5.37 -4.60 -8.75
CA PHE A 120 -5.88 -5.86 -8.18
C PHE A 120 -4.96 -7.04 -8.46
N GLY A 121 -4.13 -7.37 -7.48
CA GLY A 121 -3.51 -8.68 -7.37
C GLY A 121 -2.00 -8.66 -7.46
N GLY A 122 -1.33 -8.37 -6.35
CA GLY A 122 -0.01 -8.94 -6.05
C GLY A 122 1.05 -8.82 -7.14
N SER A 123 1.01 -7.79 -8.00
CA SER A 123 2.01 -7.60 -9.05
C SER A 123 3.42 -7.68 -8.44
N PRO A 124 4.45 -8.13 -9.15
CA PRO A 124 5.83 -7.97 -8.70
C PRO A 124 6.18 -6.49 -8.41
N LEU A 125 7.07 -6.23 -7.45
CA LEU A 125 7.64 -4.88 -7.21
C LEU A 125 8.15 -4.20 -8.50
N PRO A 126 8.88 -4.90 -9.39
CA PRO A 126 9.34 -4.34 -10.66
C PRO A 126 8.23 -3.80 -11.57
N GLU A 127 7.01 -4.36 -11.48
CA GLU A 127 5.87 -3.89 -12.28
C GLU A 127 5.29 -2.58 -11.73
N VAL A 128 5.28 -2.42 -10.40
CA VAL A 128 4.83 -1.16 -9.76
C VAL A 128 5.83 -0.03 -10.00
N ASP A 129 7.13 -0.30 -9.90
CA ASP A 129 8.15 0.69 -10.23
C ASP A 129 8.10 1.09 -11.72
N GLY A 130 7.87 0.13 -12.61
CA GLY A 130 7.63 0.39 -14.03
C GLY A 130 6.40 1.28 -14.27
N ALA A 131 5.28 1.01 -13.59
CA ALA A 131 4.07 1.83 -13.69
C ALA A 131 4.31 3.28 -13.21
N ILE A 132 4.99 3.46 -12.08
CA ILE A 132 5.36 4.78 -11.54
C ILE A 132 6.18 5.56 -12.58
N VAL A 133 7.17 4.92 -13.21
CA VAL A 133 7.99 5.55 -14.27
C VAL A 133 7.14 5.97 -15.46
N MET A 134 6.29 5.08 -15.97
CA MET A 134 5.45 5.36 -17.14
C MET A 134 4.46 6.49 -16.87
N ILE A 135 3.82 6.50 -15.70
CA ILE A 135 2.87 7.54 -15.31
C ILE A 135 3.60 8.87 -15.12
N ARG A 136 4.77 8.89 -14.48
CA ARG A 136 5.59 10.10 -14.36
C ARG A 136 6.01 10.65 -15.73
N HIS A 137 6.34 9.78 -16.68
CA HIS A 137 6.67 10.20 -18.04
C HIS A 137 5.47 10.88 -18.71
N HIS A 138 4.27 10.32 -18.59
CA HIS A 138 3.04 10.97 -19.07
C HIS A 138 2.82 12.34 -18.42
N LEU A 139 2.95 12.41 -17.10
CA LEU A 139 2.80 13.65 -16.32
C LEU A 139 3.86 14.72 -16.61
N ARG A 140 4.94 14.41 -17.35
CA ARG A 140 5.85 15.45 -17.87
C ARG A 140 5.22 16.21 -19.04
N ALA A 141 4.43 15.53 -19.86
CA ALA A 141 3.71 16.15 -20.99
C ALA A 141 2.37 16.74 -20.56
N GLU A 142 1.68 16.10 -19.60
CA GLU A 142 0.38 16.53 -19.09
C GLU A 142 0.41 16.61 -17.54
N PRO A 143 1.01 17.65 -16.95
CA PRO A 143 1.25 17.74 -15.49
C PRO A 143 0.01 17.71 -14.62
N ASP A 144 -1.13 18.15 -15.15
CA ASP A 144 -2.38 18.30 -14.41
C ASP A 144 -3.41 17.23 -14.81
N ASP A 145 -2.99 16.15 -15.48
CA ASP A 145 -3.87 15.03 -15.77
C ASP A 145 -4.28 14.30 -14.48
N ALA A 146 -5.47 14.65 -13.99
CA ALA A 146 -6.00 14.19 -12.70
C ALA A 146 -6.02 12.67 -12.59
N GLN A 147 -6.34 11.96 -13.68
CA GLN A 147 -6.38 10.50 -13.67
C GLN A 147 -4.98 9.90 -13.50
N SER A 148 -3.98 10.41 -14.22
CA SER A 148 -2.59 9.95 -14.06
C SER A 148 -2.02 10.29 -12.69
N LEU A 149 -2.39 11.44 -12.11
CA LEU A 149 -2.02 11.78 -10.73
C LEU A 149 -2.65 10.81 -9.72
N MET A 150 -3.95 10.49 -9.86
CA MET A 150 -4.62 9.47 -9.04
C MET A 150 -3.95 8.10 -9.15
N ASN A 151 -3.58 7.70 -10.38
CA ASN A 151 -2.90 6.43 -10.62
C ASN A 151 -1.48 6.40 -10.02
N LEU A 152 -0.74 7.52 -10.11
CA LEU A 152 0.59 7.64 -9.52
C LEU A 152 0.51 7.52 -8.00
N ALA A 153 -0.44 8.21 -7.37
CA ALA A 153 -0.66 8.13 -5.93
C ALA A 153 -0.96 6.69 -5.48
N GLU A 154 -1.77 5.95 -6.23
CA GLU A 154 -2.07 4.54 -5.93
C GLU A 154 -0.87 3.63 -6.11
N ALA A 155 -0.09 3.80 -7.19
CA ALA A 155 1.12 3.02 -7.41
C ALA A 155 2.15 3.25 -6.29
N GLN A 156 2.29 4.48 -5.80
CA GLN A 156 3.15 4.82 -4.66
C GLN A 156 2.65 4.14 -3.38
N ARG A 157 1.35 4.19 -3.08
CA ARG A 157 0.77 3.48 -1.92
C ARG A 157 1.00 1.97 -1.98
N LEU A 158 0.85 1.36 -3.17
CA LEU A 158 1.10 -0.06 -3.38
C LEU A 158 2.58 -0.42 -3.17
N ARG A 159 3.51 0.47 -3.58
CA ARG A 159 4.94 0.30 -3.31
C ARG A 159 5.25 0.36 -1.82
N PHE A 160 4.63 1.27 -1.08
CA PHE A 160 4.71 1.31 0.39
C PHE A 160 4.27 -0.04 1.00
N LEU A 161 3.10 -0.56 0.62
CA LEU A 161 2.57 -1.81 1.21
C LEU A 161 3.50 -3.01 1.04
N ARG A 162 4.41 -2.97 0.06
CA ARG A 162 5.36 -4.04 -0.22
C ARG A 162 6.74 -3.82 0.38
N THR A 163 7.20 -2.57 0.42
CA THR A 163 8.56 -2.23 0.85
C THR A 163 8.63 -1.74 2.30
N GLY A 164 7.52 -1.21 2.82
CA GLY A 164 7.46 -0.47 4.08
C GLY A 164 8.10 0.92 4.01
N ASN A 165 8.50 1.41 2.83
CA ASN A 165 9.16 2.71 2.71
C ASN A 165 8.17 3.87 2.86
N VAL A 166 8.18 4.52 4.03
CA VAL A 166 7.24 5.62 4.37
C VAL A 166 7.30 6.79 3.38
N ALA A 167 8.45 7.02 2.73
CA ALA A 167 8.58 8.09 1.73
C ALA A 167 7.60 7.92 0.54
N ASP A 168 7.15 6.70 0.27
CA ASP A 168 6.13 6.43 -0.74
C ASP A 168 4.74 6.95 -0.33
N LEU A 169 4.40 6.90 0.95
CA LEU A 169 3.16 7.49 1.45
C LEU A 169 3.22 9.01 1.38
N ASP A 170 4.36 9.61 1.72
CA ASP A 170 4.56 11.06 1.61
C ASP A 170 4.45 11.53 0.16
N ALA A 171 5.06 10.80 -0.77
CA ALA A 171 4.97 11.09 -2.19
C ALA A 171 3.55 10.90 -2.75
N SER A 172 2.80 9.91 -2.24
CA SER A 172 1.40 9.68 -2.60
C SER A 172 0.50 10.83 -2.11
N VAL A 173 0.66 11.26 -0.86
CA VAL A 173 -0.06 12.42 -0.30
C VAL A 173 0.24 13.67 -1.13
N ALA A 174 1.52 13.96 -1.40
CA ALA A 174 1.93 15.10 -2.23
C ALA A 174 1.33 15.04 -3.64
N THR A 175 1.23 13.85 -4.23
CA THR A 175 0.61 13.68 -5.55
C THR A 175 -0.89 14.01 -5.53
N LEU A 176 -1.62 13.56 -4.49
CA LEU A 176 -3.05 13.86 -4.33
C LEU A 176 -3.35 15.35 -4.05
N THR A 177 -2.37 16.13 -3.59
CA THR A 177 -2.54 17.60 -3.47
C THR A 177 -2.64 18.30 -4.82
N ARG A 178 -2.16 17.67 -5.90
CA ARG A 178 -2.22 18.19 -7.26
C ARG A 178 -3.49 17.79 -8.01
N VAL A 179 -4.21 16.79 -7.52
CA VAL A 179 -5.49 16.36 -8.08
C VAL A 179 -6.57 17.35 -7.62
N PRO A 180 -7.38 17.91 -8.54
CA PRO A 180 -8.51 18.77 -8.16
C PRO A 180 -9.44 18.08 -7.16
N ASP A 181 -10.07 18.86 -6.28
CA ASP A 181 -10.98 18.33 -5.27
C ASP A 181 -12.14 17.56 -5.92
N SER A 182 -12.31 16.32 -5.48
CA SER A 182 -13.37 15.39 -5.88
C SER A 182 -13.59 14.39 -4.75
N ASP A 183 -14.76 13.75 -4.74
CA ASP A 183 -15.08 12.71 -3.77
C ASP A 183 -14.13 11.51 -3.84
N GLU A 184 -13.78 11.07 -5.05
CA GLU A 184 -12.79 10.02 -5.28
C GLU A 184 -11.41 10.38 -4.69
N ARG A 185 -10.94 11.60 -4.95
CA ARG A 185 -9.66 12.11 -4.45
C ARG A 185 -9.66 12.23 -2.94
N SER A 186 -10.73 12.78 -2.36
CA SER A 186 -10.82 13.07 -0.93
C SER A 186 -11.02 11.78 -0.12
N SER A 187 -11.75 10.80 -0.65
CA SER A 187 -11.81 9.45 -0.10
C SER A 187 -10.46 8.73 -0.15
N PHE A 188 -9.75 8.84 -1.27
CA PHE A 188 -8.44 8.21 -1.41
C PHE A 188 -7.42 8.83 -0.45
N LEU A 189 -7.35 10.16 -0.38
CA LEU A 189 -6.51 10.87 0.57
C LEU A 189 -6.84 10.46 2.02
N GLY A 190 -8.13 10.36 2.34
CA GLY A 190 -8.63 9.85 3.60
C GLY A 190 -8.08 8.48 3.99
N GLY A 191 -8.17 7.49 3.10
CA GLY A 191 -7.63 6.15 3.33
C GLY A 191 -6.11 6.12 3.44
N LEU A 192 -5.42 6.91 2.61
CA LEU A 192 -3.96 7.02 2.60
C LEU A 192 -3.41 7.59 3.91
N LEU A 193 -4.05 8.64 4.45
CA LEU A 193 -3.65 9.27 5.70
C LEU A 193 -3.91 8.36 6.91
N GLN A 194 -4.98 7.55 6.90
CA GLN A 194 -5.16 6.48 7.90
C GLN A 194 -4.02 5.47 7.87
N LEU A 195 -3.60 5.05 6.66
CA LEU A 195 -2.46 4.14 6.50
C LEU A 195 -1.16 4.77 7.00
N ARG A 196 -0.91 6.05 6.68
CA ARG A 196 0.26 6.79 7.16
C ARG A 196 0.27 6.91 8.68
N PHE A 197 -0.86 7.28 9.30
CA PHE A 197 -1.03 7.28 10.75
C PHE A 197 -0.68 5.92 11.38
N GLY A 198 -1.11 4.80 10.77
CA GLY A 198 -0.79 3.47 11.28
C GLY A 198 0.71 3.17 11.40
N VAL A 199 1.54 3.88 10.64
CA VAL A 199 3.00 3.68 10.56
C VAL A 199 3.76 4.76 11.32
N THR A 200 3.34 6.01 11.17
CA THR A 200 4.02 7.19 11.77
C THR A 200 3.50 7.50 13.17
N SER A 201 2.29 7.05 13.50
CA SER A 201 1.52 7.47 14.67
C SER A 201 1.31 8.98 14.77
N ASP A 202 1.41 9.72 13.65
CA ASP A 202 1.24 11.18 13.63
C ASP A 202 -0.26 11.56 13.72
N PRO A 203 -0.72 12.18 14.82
CA PRO A 203 -2.10 12.61 14.97
C PRO A 203 -2.61 13.55 13.87
N ALA A 204 -1.71 14.32 13.24
CA ALA A 204 -2.08 15.23 12.16
C ALA A 204 -2.66 14.49 10.96
N ASP A 205 -2.13 13.30 10.66
CA ASP A 205 -2.63 12.46 9.56
C ASP A 205 -4.06 12.02 9.79
N LEU A 206 -4.37 11.61 11.02
CA LEU A 206 -5.70 11.13 11.34
C LEU A 206 -6.75 12.24 11.33
N ASN A 207 -6.37 13.46 11.74
CA ASN A 207 -7.24 14.62 11.63
C ASN A 207 -7.48 15.02 10.17
N ALA A 208 -6.42 15.09 9.36
CA ALA A 208 -6.54 15.37 7.93
C ALA A 208 -7.31 14.27 7.17
N SER A 209 -7.20 13.01 7.60
CA SER A 209 -8.00 11.89 7.07
C SER A 209 -9.49 12.13 7.28
N ILE A 210 -9.88 12.53 8.49
CA ILE A 210 -11.28 12.81 8.83
C ILE A 210 -11.81 14.01 8.03
N GLU A 211 -11.01 15.06 7.84
CA GLU A 211 -11.38 16.22 7.03
C GLU A 211 -11.62 15.83 5.56
N ALA A 212 -10.69 15.09 4.94
CA ALA A 212 -10.83 14.63 3.56
C ALA A 212 -12.02 13.67 3.38
N LEU A 213 -12.27 12.79 4.35
CA LEU A 213 -13.42 11.88 4.29
C LEU A 213 -14.75 12.59 4.52
N GLN A 214 -14.76 13.63 5.34
CA GLN A 214 -15.94 14.49 5.51
C GLN A 214 -16.25 15.21 4.20
N GLU A 215 -15.24 15.75 3.53
CA GLU A 215 -15.40 16.39 2.22
C GLU A 215 -16.02 15.44 1.18
N ALA A 216 -15.54 14.19 1.12
CA ALA A 216 -16.12 13.18 0.22
C ALA A 216 -17.61 12.90 0.52
N VAL A 217 -17.97 12.80 1.80
CA VAL A 217 -19.39 12.65 2.22
C VAL A 217 -20.20 13.91 1.87
N ASP A 218 -19.63 15.10 2.02
CA ASP A 218 -20.32 16.36 1.72
C ASP A 218 -20.60 16.54 0.21
N ILE A 219 -19.74 15.98 -0.65
CA ILE A 219 -19.90 16.01 -2.11
C ILE A 219 -20.97 15.00 -2.58
N THR A 220 -20.88 13.75 -2.12
CA THR A 220 -21.62 12.62 -2.72
C THR A 220 -22.81 12.15 -1.88
N GLY A 221 -22.86 12.57 -0.61
CA GLY A 221 -23.90 12.19 0.35
C GLY A 221 -23.69 10.79 0.91
N ASP A 222 -24.75 9.97 0.87
CA ASP A 222 -24.85 8.69 1.58
C ASP A 222 -24.12 7.52 0.88
N ASP A 223 -22.99 7.77 0.19
CA ASP A 223 -22.21 6.69 -0.42
C ASP A 223 -21.70 5.73 0.67
N PRO A 224 -22.00 4.42 0.58
CA PRO A 224 -21.66 3.45 1.61
C PRO A 224 -20.15 3.32 1.89
N MET A 225 -19.30 3.59 0.90
CA MET A 225 -17.85 3.54 1.04
C MET A 225 -17.34 4.75 1.83
N PHE A 226 -17.79 5.97 1.50
CA PHE A 226 -17.35 7.18 2.17
C PHE A 226 -17.82 7.22 3.63
N LEU A 227 -19.08 6.86 3.89
CA LEU A 227 -19.62 6.73 5.25
C LEU A 227 -18.80 5.73 6.08
N ALA A 228 -18.49 4.56 5.52
CA ALA A 228 -17.72 3.55 6.23
C ALA A 228 -16.27 3.98 6.50
N ASN A 229 -15.61 4.62 5.54
CA ASN A 229 -14.25 5.12 5.71
C ASN A 229 -14.17 6.24 6.75
N LEU A 230 -15.12 7.19 6.73
CA LEU A 230 -15.21 8.27 7.72
C LEU A 230 -15.49 7.71 9.11
N GLY A 231 -16.45 6.79 9.23
CA GLY A 231 -16.77 6.12 10.48
C GLY A 231 -15.57 5.36 11.07
N ARG A 232 -14.79 4.68 10.23
CA ARG A 232 -13.55 4.02 10.64
C ARG A 232 -12.49 5.02 11.12
N ALA A 233 -12.27 6.12 10.39
CA ALA A 233 -11.29 7.13 10.80
C ALA A 233 -11.63 7.75 12.18
N ARG A 234 -12.91 8.04 12.42
CA ARG A 234 -13.43 8.51 13.71
C ARG A 234 -13.22 7.47 14.82
N LEU A 235 -13.50 6.21 14.54
CA LEU A 235 -13.23 5.12 15.49
C LEU A 235 -11.74 5.03 15.86
N ILE A 236 -10.85 5.06 14.87
CA ILE A 236 -9.40 5.04 15.10
C ILE A 236 -8.99 6.24 15.97
N ARG A 237 -9.53 7.44 15.71
CA ARG A 237 -9.20 8.62 16.51
C ARG A 237 -9.65 8.48 17.96
N TYR A 238 -10.84 7.96 18.19
CA TYR A 238 -11.32 7.64 19.53
C TYR A 238 -10.41 6.61 20.22
N VAL A 239 -10.07 5.51 19.53
CA VAL A 239 -9.32 4.37 20.08
C VAL A 239 -7.86 4.72 20.38
N TYR A 240 -7.21 5.56 19.57
CA TYR A 240 -5.77 5.82 19.72
C TYR A 240 -5.45 7.17 20.33
N LEU A 241 -6.26 8.20 20.08
CA LEU A 241 -5.96 9.56 20.54
C LEU A 241 -6.82 10.00 21.72
N ARG A 242 -7.98 9.36 21.97
CA ARG A 242 -8.92 9.72 23.05
C ARG A 242 -9.27 11.22 23.06
N GLN A 243 -9.34 11.83 21.88
CA GLN A 243 -9.48 13.28 21.73
C GLN A 243 -10.92 13.77 21.80
N ASP A 244 -11.89 12.95 21.35
CA ASP A 244 -13.31 13.33 21.32
C ASP A 244 -14.21 12.11 21.52
N ASP A 245 -15.00 12.12 22.61
CA ASP A 245 -15.95 11.04 22.90
C ASP A 245 -17.09 10.98 21.86
N ALA A 246 -17.40 12.09 21.19
CA ALA A 246 -18.42 12.15 20.14
C ALA A 246 -17.99 11.42 18.86
N ASP A 247 -16.69 11.15 18.69
CA ASP A 247 -16.19 10.37 17.55
C ASP A 247 -16.72 8.95 17.57
N LEU A 248 -16.81 8.31 18.74
CA LEU A 248 -17.31 6.93 18.82
C LEU A 248 -18.78 6.84 18.43
N ASP A 249 -19.60 7.77 18.92
CA ASP A 249 -21.02 7.80 18.60
C ASP A 249 -21.27 8.15 17.13
N THR A 250 -20.45 9.04 16.57
CA THR A 250 -20.46 9.35 15.14
C THR A 250 -19.99 8.17 14.29
N ALA A 251 -18.94 7.47 14.72
CA ALA A 251 -18.45 6.28 14.04
C ALA A 251 -19.52 5.19 13.95
N VAL A 252 -20.21 4.90 15.06
CA VAL A 252 -21.30 3.91 15.06
C VAL A 252 -22.43 4.35 14.12
N ARG A 253 -22.85 5.62 14.15
CA ARG A 253 -23.90 6.13 13.26
C ARG A 253 -23.53 5.96 11.78
N LEU A 254 -22.37 6.46 11.38
CA LEU A 254 -21.90 6.40 9.99
C LEU A 254 -21.73 4.95 9.49
N LEU A 255 -21.21 4.06 10.34
CA LEU A 255 -21.05 2.65 10.00
C LEU A 255 -22.39 1.91 9.88
N VAL A 256 -23.39 2.28 10.69
CA VAL A 256 -24.77 1.77 10.55
C VAL A 256 -25.37 2.22 9.22
N GLU A 257 -25.26 3.50 8.88
CA GLU A 257 -25.77 4.07 7.63
C GLU A 257 -25.07 3.43 6.41
N GLY A 258 -23.73 3.33 6.44
CA GLY A 258 -22.96 2.68 5.37
C GLY A 258 -23.30 1.20 5.19
N VAL A 259 -23.52 0.44 6.27
CA VAL A 259 -23.99 -0.96 6.15
C VAL A 259 -25.41 -1.04 5.61
N ALA A 260 -26.31 -0.13 6.00
CA ALA A 260 -27.68 -0.10 5.52
C ALA A 260 -27.77 0.25 4.02
N ALA A 261 -26.89 1.14 3.54
CA ALA A 261 -26.81 1.53 2.13
C ALA A 261 -26.04 0.52 1.24
N THR A 262 -25.36 -0.47 1.85
CA THR A 262 -24.62 -1.51 1.12
C THR A 262 -25.53 -2.69 0.72
N SER A 263 -25.49 -3.13 -0.54
CA SER A 263 -26.19 -4.35 -0.97
C SER A 263 -25.69 -5.60 -0.23
N PRO A 264 -26.57 -6.56 0.13
CA PRO A 264 -26.16 -7.83 0.75
C PRO A 264 -25.09 -8.62 -0.01
N ASP A 265 -25.04 -8.48 -1.35
CA ASP A 265 -24.11 -9.18 -2.24
C ASP A 265 -22.84 -8.37 -2.56
N ASP A 266 -22.69 -7.16 -2.00
CA ASP A 266 -21.50 -6.33 -2.17
C ASP A 266 -20.28 -6.99 -1.50
N PRO A 267 -19.16 -7.22 -2.21
CA PRO A 267 -17.93 -7.78 -1.66
C PRO A 267 -17.38 -7.02 -0.43
N SER A 268 -17.63 -5.72 -0.35
CA SER A 268 -17.17 -4.85 0.74
C SER A 268 -18.05 -4.92 1.98
N ARG A 269 -19.23 -5.56 1.90
CA ARG A 269 -20.18 -5.64 3.02
C ARG A 269 -19.56 -6.29 4.27
N ALA A 270 -18.78 -7.35 4.08
CA ALA A 270 -18.11 -8.05 5.18
C ALA A 270 -17.16 -7.11 5.96
N ALA A 271 -16.40 -6.27 5.25
CA ALA A 271 -15.48 -5.29 5.83
C ALA A 271 -16.21 -4.17 6.58
N ARG A 272 -17.29 -3.62 5.99
CA ARG A 272 -18.12 -2.59 6.63
C ARG A 272 -18.78 -3.10 7.91
N LEU A 273 -19.32 -4.32 7.89
CA LEU A 273 -19.86 -4.99 9.07
C LEU A 273 -18.77 -5.23 10.13
N GLY A 274 -17.56 -5.64 9.74
CA GLY A 274 -16.45 -5.82 10.66
C GLY A 274 -16.06 -4.53 11.39
N SER A 275 -16.06 -3.40 10.66
CA SER A 275 -15.83 -2.07 11.26
C SER A 275 -16.96 -1.70 12.22
N LEU A 276 -18.22 -1.98 11.86
CA LEU A 276 -19.37 -1.76 12.74
C LEU A 276 -19.31 -2.60 14.03
N VAL A 277 -18.84 -3.85 13.94
CA VAL A 277 -18.59 -4.71 15.11
C VAL A 277 -17.61 -4.05 16.05
N GLN A 278 -16.47 -3.56 15.55
CA GLN A 278 -15.46 -2.90 16.37
C GLN A 278 -16.01 -1.63 17.03
N ALA A 279 -16.74 -0.80 16.29
CA ALA A 279 -17.31 0.44 16.83
C ALA A 279 -18.34 0.16 17.94
N ARG A 280 -19.28 -0.78 17.70
CA ARG A 280 -20.30 -1.14 18.70
C ARG A 280 -19.69 -1.83 19.91
N HIS A 281 -18.72 -2.72 19.72
CA HIS A 281 -18.04 -3.37 20.83
C HIS A 281 -17.25 -2.36 21.68
N THR A 282 -16.56 -1.42 21.03
CA THR A 282 -15.86 -0.31 21.72
C THR A 282 -16.84 0.57 22.51
N ARG A 283 -18.02 0.85 21.97
CA ARG A 283 -19.05 1.63 22.67
C ARG A 283 -19.68 0.87 23.84
N PHE A 284 -19.88 -0.44 23.69
CA PHE A 284 -20.24 -1.30 24.81
C PHE A 284 -19.19 -1.25 25.93
N ASP A 285 -17.89 -1.31 25.59
CA ASP A 285 -16.83 -1.23 26.60
C ASP A 285 -16.80 0.14 27.31
N ARG A 286 -17.20 1.23 26.63
CA ARG A 286 -17.36 2.57 27.21
C ARG A 286 -18.57 2.68 28.13
N ASP A 287 -19.76 2.28 27.65
CA ASP A 287 -21.04 2.62 28.26
C ASP A 287 -21.70 1.45 29.03
N GLY A 288 -21.28 0.22 28.75
CA GLY A 288 -21.92 -0.99 29.24
C GLY A 288 -23.28 -1.28 28.61
N ASP A 289 -23.67 -0.57 27.54
CA ASP A 289 -24.98 -0.77 26.90
C ASP A 289 -25.04 -2.12 26.17
N ARG A 290 -25.81 -3.04 26.76
CA ARG A 290 -26.00 -4.38 26.23
C ARG A 290 -26.62 -4.39 24.83
N ALA A 291 -27.38 -3.36 24.45
CA ALA A 291 -27.93 -3.24 23.11
C ALA A 291 -26.81 -3.22 22.07
N ASP A 292 -25.73 -2.46 22.29
CA ASP A 292 -24.59 -2.42 21.38
C ASP A 292 -23.90 -3.76 21.26
N LEU A 293 -23.76 -4.50 22.36
CA LEU A 293 -23.11 -5.79 22.36
C LEU A 293 -23.94 -6.86 21.61
N ASP A 294 -25.26 -6.87 21.80
CA ASP A 294 -26.16 -7.76 21.05
C ASP A 294 -26.17 -7.42 19.56
N GLN A 295 -26.11 -6.13 19.24
CA GLN A 295 -26.04 -5.61 17.89
C GLN A 295 -24.69 -5.85 17.19
N ALA A 296 -23.57 -5.80 17.93
CA ALA A 296 -22.25 -6.19 17.46
C ALA A 296 -22.21 -7.69 17.16
N LEU A 297 -22.89 -8.52 17.95
CA LEU A 297 -22.97 -9.95 17.69
C LEU A 297 -23.66 -10.25 16.36
N LEU A 298 -24.83 -9.64 16.11
CA LEU A 298 -25.56 -9.82 14.86
C LEU A 298 -24.70 -9.42 13.65
N ALA A 299 -24.07 -8.25 13.72
CA ALA A 299 -23.18 -7.76 12.67
C ALA A 299 -21.96 -8.67 12.46
N GLY A 300 -21.37 -9.22 13.54
CA GLY A 300 -20.20 -10.09 13.46
C GLY A 300 -20.51 -11.46 12.84
N VAL A 301 -21.67 -12.03 13.16
CA VAL A 301 -22.14 -13.26 12.51
C VAL A 301 -22.38 -13.03 11.02
N GLU A 302 -23.01 -11.92 10.64
CA GLU A 302 -23.22 -11.57 9.24
C GLU A 302 -21.89 -11.31 8.52
N SER A 303 -20.97 -10.57 9.14
CA SER A 303 -19.63 -10.27 8.61
C SER A 303 -18.86 -11.55 8.26
N VAL A 304 -18.80 -12.50 9.19
CA VAL A 304 -18.12 -13.80 8.96
C VAL A 304 -18.85 -14.64 7.90
N ARG A 305 -20.19 -14.53 7.79
CA ARG A 305 -20.96 -15.24 6.76
C ARG A 305 -20.78 -14.66 5.36
N ALA A 306 -20.62 -13.33 5.26
CA ALA A 306 -20.44 -12.61 4.01
C ALA A 306 -19.02 -12.75 3.44
N SER A 307 -18.01 -13.03 4.29
CA SER A 307 -16.65 -13.30 3.84
C SER A 307 -16.54 -14.58 3.01
N SER A 308 -15.76 -14.51 1.94
CA SER A 308 -15.35 -15.70 1.19
C SER A 308 -14.35 -16.54 2.00
N ARG A 309 -14.13 -17.79 1.62
CA ARG A 309 -13.19 -18.68 2.34
C ARG A 309 -11.73 -18.24 2.20
N ASP A 310 -11.40 -17.59 1.08
CA ASP A 310 -10.04 -17.15 0.74
C ASP A 310 -9.82 -15.68 1.10
N ASP A 311 -10.78 -15.06 1.79
CA ASP A 311 -10.71 -13.70 2.28
C ASP A 311 -9.59 -13.56 3.33
N PRO A 312 -8.52 -12.78 3.06
CA PRO A 312 -7.37 -12.67 3.95
C PRO A 312 -7.72 -12.02 5.29
N GLU A 313 -8.81 -11.26 5.37
CA GLU A 313 -9.28 -10.59 6.59
C GLU A 313 -10.29 -11.44 7.39
N LEU A 314 -10.74 -12.60 6.87
CA LEU A 314 -11.62 -13.51 7.59
C LEU A 314 -11.13 -13.87 9.01
N PRO A 315 -9.83 -14.14 9.23
CA PRO A 315 -9.32 -14.41 10.58
C PRO A 315 -9.52 -13.24 11.55
N GLU A 316 -9.38 -12.01 11.10
CA GLU A 316 -9.60 -10.82 11.92
C GLU A 316 -11.09 -10.68 12.27
N ARG A 317 -11.99 -10.84 11.29
CA ARG A 317 -13.44 -10.80 11.53
C ARG A 317 -13.91 -11.89 12.49
N MET A 318 -13.33 -13.09 12.40
CA MET A 318 -13.57 -14.17 13.36
C MET A 318 -13.11 -13.80 14.78
N LEU A 319 -11.98 -13.12 14.93
CA LEU A 319 -11.51 -12.65 16.24
C LEU A 319 -12.39 -11.54 16.80
N GLY A 320 -12.83 -10.59 15.97
CA GLY A 320 -13.79 -9.56 16.36
C GLY A 320 -15.09 -10.18 16.89
N LEU A 321 -15.66 -11.14 16.17
CA LEU A 321 -16.83 -11.89 16.66
C LEU A 321 -16.54 -12.69 17.95
N GLY A 322 -15.34 -13.26 18.06
CA GLY A 322 -14.89 -13.96 19.26
C GLY A 322 -14.80 -13.04 20.49
N ALA A 323 -14.32 -11.81 20.31
CA ALA A 323 -14.24 -10.80 21.36
C ALA A 323 -15.64 -10.39 21.84
N VAL A 324 -16.59 -10.15 20.92
CA VAL A 324 -17.99 -9.87 21.28
C VAL A 324 -18.59 -11.01 22.10
N HIS A 325 -18.42 -12.27 21.68
CA HIS A 325 -18.87 -13.42 22.46
C HIS A 325 -18.24 -13.46 23.85
N LEU A 326 -16.93 -13.17 23.96
CA LEU A 326 -16.25 -13.14 25.25
C LEU A 326 -16.83 -12.05 26.17
N SER A 327 -17.06 -10.84 25.67
CA SER A 327 -17.71 -9.77 26.43
C SER A 327 -19.14 -10.13 26.84
N ARG A 328 -19.92 -10.79 25.95
CA ARG A 328 -21.26 -11.30 26.31
C ARG A 328 -21.18 -12.33 27.43
N PHE A 329 -20.22 -13.24 27.39
CA PHE A 329 -19.99 -14.18 28.48
C PHE A 329 -19.65 -13.48 29.79
N GLN A 330 -18.82 -12.43 29.77
CA GLN A 330 -18.46 -11.69 30.99
C GLN A 330 -19.69 -11.07 31.66
N VAL A 331 -20.61 -10.51 30.87
CA VAL A 331 -21.85 -9.88 31.36
C VAL A 331 -22.90 -10.91 31.78
N THR A 332 -23.10 -11.96 30.98
CA THR A 332 -24.25 -12.88 31.14
C THR A 332 -23.91 -14.19 31.85
N ARG A 333 -22.63 -14.55 31.87
CA ARG A 333 -22.11 -15.87 32.25
C ARG A 333 -22.68 -17.04 31.43
N ALA A 334 -23.25 -16.77 30.26
CA ALA A 334 -23.74 -17.78 29.35
C ALA A 334 -22.56 -18.58 28.74
N LYS A 335 -22.43 -19.85 29.13
CA LYS A 335 -21.30 -20.71 28.71
C LYS A 335 -21.25 -20.94 27.20
N ASP A 336 -22.38 -20.82 26.51
CA ASP A 336 -22.43 -20.94 25.06
C ASP A 336 -21.65 -19.83 24.36
N ASP A 337 -21.69 -18.59 24.87
CA ASP A 337 -20.90 -17.49 24.31
C ASP A 337 -19.38 -17.76 24.48
N LEU A 338 -18.94 -18.22 25.66
CA LEU A 338 -17.54 -18.61 25.87
C LEU A 338 -17.11 -19.72 24.91
N LYS A 339 -17.98 -20.71 24.69
CA LYS A 339 -17.73 -21.80 23.74
C LYS A 339 -17.56 -21.27 22.31
N GLN A 340 -18.42 -20.37 21.86
CA GLN A 340 -18.31 -19.76 20.53
C GLN A 340 -17.00 -18.96 20.36
N ALA A 341 -16.64 -18.14 21.35
CA ALA A 341 -15.38 -17.39 21.35
C ALA A 341 -14.16 -18.32 21.19
N VAL A 342 -14.12 -19.41 21.97
CA VAL A 342 -13.06 -20.43 21.91
C VAL A 342 -13.00 -21.14 20.56
N ASP A 343 -14.15 -21.48 19.99
CA ASP A 343 -14.21 -22.19 18.71
C ASP A 343 -13.73 -21.31 17.55
N LEU A 344 -14.08 -20.01 17.55
CA LEU A 344 -13.56 -19.03 16.61
C LEU A 344 -12.04 -18.85 16.74
N ALA A 345 -11.53 -18.65 17.96
CA ALA A 345 -10.10 -18.51 18.20
C ALA A 345 -9.29 -19.77 17.80
N LYS A 346 -9.86 -20.97 17.99
CA LYS A 346 -9.26 -22.22 17.50
C LYS A 346 -9.20 -22.28 15.97
N LYS A 347 -10.23 -21.80 15.26
CA LYS A 347 -10.23 -21.75 13.78
C LYS A 347 -9.12 -20.82 13.29
N VAL A 348 -9.04 -19.61 13.84
CA VAL A 348 -7.99 -18.62 13.51
C VAL A 348 -6.59 -19.18 13.74
N ARG A 349 -6.36 -19.78 14.91
CA ARG A 349 -5.06 -20.37 15.26
C ARG A 349 -4.66 -21.56 14.36
N ARG A 350 -5.63 -22.29 13.80
CA ARG A 350 -5.37 -23.39 12.85
C ARG A 350 -5.09 -22.87 11.44
N ALA A 351 -5.73 -21.78 11.04
CA ALA A 351 -5.59 -21.21 9.70
C ALA A 351 -4.27 -20.45 9.51
N LEU A 352 -3.72 -19.84 10.56
CA LEU A 352 -2.59 -18.92 10.44
C LEU A 352 -1.22 -19.54 10.80
N PRO A 353 -0.12 -19.15 10.14
CA PRO A 353 1.26 -19.49 10.53
C PRO A 353 1.60 -19.10 11.96
N LYS A 354 2.51 -19.81 12.65
CA LYS A 354 2.78 -19.65 14.09
C LYS A 354 3.21 -18.24 14.51
N ASP A 355 3.90 -17.55 13.62
CA ASP A 355 4.45 -16.19 13.74
C ASP A 355 3.44 -15.10 13.36
N HIS A 356 2.26 -15.45 12.87
CA HIS A 356 1.26 -14.46 12.49
C HIS A 356 0.75 -13.67 13.71
N PRO A 357 0.72 -12.32 13.67
CA PRO A 357 0.33 -11.47 14.81
C PRO A 357 -1.03 -11.82 15.42
N LEU A 358 -2.04 -12.07 14.58
CA LEU A 358 -3.39 -12.45 15.02
C LEU A 358 -3.45 -13.75 15.87
N ARG A 359 -2.41 -14.59 15.87
CA ARG A 359 -2.38 -15.75 16.76
C ARG A 359 -2.22 -15.37 18.23
N ALA A 360 -1.59 -14.23 18.54
CA ALA A 360 -1.49 -13.74 19.90
C ALA A 360 -2.89 -13.43 20.46
N LEU A 361 -3.69 -12.68 19.70
CA LEU A 361 -5.09 -12.37 20.03
C LEU A 361 -5.95 -13.64 20.15
N ALA A 362 -5.78 -14.60 19.23
CA ALA A 362 -6.45 -15.89 19.34
C ALA A 362 -6.08 -16.62 20.63
N ASN A 363 -4.82 -16.59 21.05
CA ASN A 363 -4.38 -17.24 22.28
C ASN A 363 -4.90 -16.54 23.55
N GLU A 364 -5.09 -15.23 23.52
CA GLU A 364 -5.70 -14.47 24.60
C GLU A 364 -7.14 -14.96 24.88
N ILE A 365 -7.98 -15.02 23.84
CA ILE A 365 -9.34 -15.58 23.94
C ILE A 365 -9.33 -17.01 24.48
N LEU A 366 -8.37 -17.83 24.06
CA LEU A 366 -8.22 -19.21 24.54
C LEU A 366 -7.75 -19.30 26.00
N GLY A 367 -7.08 -18.26 26.50
CA GLY A 367 -6.68 -18.14 27.90
C GLY A 367 -7.88 -18.05 28.84
N HIS A 368 -8.97 -17.40 28.41
CA HIS A 368 -10.20 -17.25 29.21
C HIS A 368 -11.02 -18.54 29.40
N ALA A 369 -10.64 -19.62 28.73
CA ALA A 369 -11.31 -20.92 28.81
C ALA A 369 -10.62 -21.93 29.73
N ARG A 370 -9.51 -21.53 30.38
CA ARG A 370 -8.78 -22.32 31.38
C ARG A 370 -9.20 -21.87 32.77
#